data_AF-A0A1C5A8Y4-F1
#
_entry.id   AF-A0A1C5A8Y4-F1
#
_cell.length_a   1.000
_cell.length_b   1.000
_cell.length_c   1.000
_cell.angle_alpha   90.00
_cell.angle_beta   90.00
_cell.angle_gamma   90.00
#
_symmetry.space_group_name_H-M   'P 1'
#
loop_
_entity.id
_entity.type
_entity.pdbx_description
1 polymer ?
#
loop_
_entity_poly.entity_id
_entity_poly.type
_entity_poly.pdbx_seq_one_letter_code
_entity_poly.pdbx_strand_id
1 'polypeptide(L)' 'MRQADPDRAYTDGTAIELVLGDFIEAVQAGNSVPLTKDGEVVAVVVSPEVAEAGRRALGP' A
#
# COMPACT_ATOMS: atom_id res chain seq x y z
N MET A 1 15.92 31.28 10.97
CA MET A 1 15.66 29.83 10.81
C MET A 1 14.26 29.69 10.23
N ARG A 2 14.10 29.17 9.01
CA ARG A 2 12.77 28.93 8.41
C ARG A 2 12.33 27.52 8.81
N GLN A 3 11.23 27.45 9.55
CA GLN A 3 10.52 26.20 9.84
C GLN A 3 10.01 25.63 8.51
N ALA A 4 10.35 24.38 8.21
CA ALA A 4 9.82 23.69 7.05
C ALA A 4 8.30 23.48 7.25
N ASP A 5 7.54 23.94 6.27
CA ASP A 5 6.09 23.80 6.22
C ASP A 5 5.73 22.31 6.08
N PRO A 6 4.97 21.71 7.03
CA PRO A 6 4.63 20.29 7.01
C PRO A 6 3.81 19.88 5.78
N ASP A 7 3.09 20.82 5.14
CA ASP A 7 2.34 20.55 3.91
C ASP A 7 3.24 20.47 2.66
N ARG A 8 4.51 20.87 2.79
CA ARG A 8 5.51 20.73 1.73
C ARG A 8 6.19 19.36 1.71
N ALA A 9 5.85 18.46 2.65
CA ALA A 9 6.38 17.10 2.66
C ALA A 9 5.73 16.20 1.59
N TYR A 10 4.57 16.58 1.06
CA TYR A 10 3.90 15.88 -0.05
C TYR A 10 4.43 16.28 -1.45
N THR A 11 5.44 17.14 -1.54
CA THR A 11 5.86 17.80 -2.80
C THR A 11 6.91 17.02 -3.60
N ASP A 12 6.88 15.68 -3.57
CA ASP A 12 7.67 14.86 -4.49
C ASP A 12 6.77 13.78 -5.11
N GLY A 13 5.86 14.21 -6.00
CA GLY A 13 4.90 13.34 -6.67
C GLY A 13 5.55 12.18 -7.44
N THR A 14 6.80 12.35 -7.86
CA THR A 14 7.64 11.31 -8.47
C THR A 14 7.96 10.15 -7.53
N ALA A 15 8.22 10.43 -6.24
CA ALA A 15 8.46 9.38 -5.25
C ALA A 15 7.19 8.58 -4.95
N ILE A 16 6.04 9.26 -4.94
CA ILE A 16 4.73 8.61 -4.78
C ILE A 16 4.42 7.73 -6.00
N GLU A 17 4.66 8.22 -7.22
CA GLU A 17 4.42 7.46 -8.45
C GLU A 17 5.31 6.23 -8.58
N LEU A 18 6.60 6.33 -8.25
CA LEU A 18 7.54 5.21 -8.29
C LEU A 18 7.15 4.12 -7.29
N VAL A 19 6.87 4.51 -6.04
CA VAL A 19 6.45 3.56 -5.00
C VAL A 19 5.10 2.93 -5.34
N LEU A 20 4.18 3.69 -5.95
CA LEU A 20 2.90 3.15 -6.40
C LEU A 20 3.05 2.16 -7.56
N GLY A 21 4.02 2.40 -8.47
CA GLY A 21 4.37 1.48 -9.54
C GLY A 21 4.83 0.12 -9.01
N ASP A 22 5.87 0.13 -8.18
CA ASP A 22 6.41 -1.09 -7.55
C ASP A 22 5.33 -1.83 -6.73
N PHE A 23 4.46 -1.06 -6.07
CA PHE A 23 3.33 -1.61 -5.32
C PHE A 23 2.34 -2.35 -6.20
N ILE A 24 1.95 -1.75 -7.33
CA ILE A 24 1.03 -2.37 -8.30
C ILE A 24 1.66 -3.63 -8.90
N GLU A 25 2.94 -3.57 -9.28
CA GLU A 25 3.66 -4.72 -9.83
C GLU A 25 3.72 -5.87 -8.81
N ALA A 26 4.00 -5.58 -7.54
CA ALA A 26 4.03 -6.58 -6.49
C ALA A 26 2.68 -7.28 -6.31
N VAL A 27 1.57 -6.53 -6.31
CA VAL A 27 0.22 -7.08 -6.20
C VAL A 27 -0.17 -7.89 -7.45
N GLN A 28 0.19 -7.42 -8.65
CA GLN A 28 -0.05 -8.15 -9.91
C GLN A 28 0.75 -9.45 -9.99
N ALA A 29 1.95 -9.50 -9.39
CA ALA A 29 2.72 -10.73 -9.25
C ALA A 29 2.14 -11.72 -8.21
N GLY A 30 1.01 -11.38 -7.58
CA GLY A 30 0.33 -12.23 -6.59
C GLY A 30 0.86 -12.07 -5.17
N ASN A 31 1.73 -11.09 -4.91
CA ASN A 31 2.21 -10.83 -3.56
C ASN A 31 1.15 -10.11 -2.73
N SER A 32 1.18 -10.36 -1.42
CA SER A 32 0.41 -9.61 -0.44
C SER A 32 1.25 -8.47 0.11
N VAL A 33 0.74 -7.24 0.04
CA VAL A 33 1.48 -6.05 0.47
C VAL A 33 0.82 -5.46 1.73
N PRO A 34 1.49 -5.49 2.90
CA PRO A 34 0.95 -4.92 4.12
C PRO A 34 1.02 -3.38 4.10
N LEU A 35 -0.09 -2.74 4.45
CA LEU A 35 -0.15 -1.32 4.74
C LEU A 35 0.02 -1.14 6.25
N THR A 36 1.03 -0.37 6.63
CA THR A 36 1.35 -0.10 8.03
C THR A 36 1.07 1.34 8.39
N LYS A 37 0.57 1.56 9.61
CA LYS A 37 0.41 2.88 10.22
C LYS A 37 0.96 2.79 11.64
N ASP A 38 1.85 3.71 11.99
CA ASP A 38 2.47 3.76 13.32
C ASP A 38 3.16 2.43 13.73
N GLY A 39 3.68 1.69 12.75
CA GLY A 39 4.34 0.38 12.96
C GLY A 39 3.39 -0.82 13.04
N GLU A 40 2.08 -0.60 13.02
CA GLU A 40 1.05 -1.65 13.04
C GLU A 40 0.52 -1.92 11.63
N VAL A 41 0.27 -3.19 11.29
CA VAL A 41 -0.39 -3.55 10.03
C VAL A 41 -1.88 -3.28 10.14
N VAL A 42 -2.39 -2.32 9.36
CA VAL A 42 -3.80 -1.91 9.39
C VAL A 42 -4.61 -2.48 8.23
N ALA A 43 -3.95 -2.85 7.13
CA ALA A 43 -4.58 -3.49 5.98
C ALA A 43 -3.55 -4.29 5.19
N VAL A 44 -4.03 -5.18 4.32
CA VAL A 44 -3.20 -5.91 3.36
C VAL A 44 -3.85 -5.78 1.99
N VAL A 45 -3.08 -5.34 1.00
CA VAL A 45 -3.53 -5.32 -0.39
C VAL A 45 -3.09 -6.60 -1.07
N VAL A 46 -4.04 -7.22 -1.77
CA VAL A 46 -3.88 -8.50 -2.46
C VAL A 46 -4.57 -8.43 -3.82
N SER A 47 -4.27 -9.39 -4.69
CA SER A 47 -4.99 -9.51 -5.97
C SER A 47 -6.46 -9.88 -5.73
N PRO A 48 -7.38 -9.55 -6.66
CA PRO A 48 -8.79 -9.91 -6.55
C PRO A 48 -9.02 -11.42 -6.34
N GLU A 49 -8.21 -12.26 -6.97
CA GLU A 49 -8.27 -13.71 -6.87
C GLU A 49 -7.92 -14.19 -5.46
N VAL A 50 -6.87 -13.60 -4.85
CA VAL A 50 -6.46 -13.90 -3.48
C VAL A 50 -7.53 -13.42 -2.48
N ALA A 51 -8.08 -12.23 -2.69
CA ALA A 51 -9.17 -11.71 -1.84
C ALA A 51 -10.39 -12.64 -1.88
N GLU A 52 -10.78 -13.11 -3.06
CA GLU A 52 -11.90 -14.04 -3.22
C GLU A 52 -11.64 -15.41 -2.61
N ALA A 53 -10.43 -15.96 -2.79
CA ALA A 53 -10.02 -17.20 -2.14
C ALA A 53 -10.06 -17.08 -0.60
N GLY A 54 -9.59 -15.95 -0.06
CA GLY A 54 -9.65 -15.64 1.37
C GLY A 54 -11.08 -15.57 1.89
N ARG A 55 -11.97 -14.87 1.17
CA ARG A 55 -13.41 -14.81 1.52
C ARG A 55 -14.05 -16.19 1.60
N ARG A 56 -13.77 -17.07 0.62
CA ARG A 56 -14.29 -18.45 0.63
C ARG A 56 -13.75 -19.27 1.78
N ALA A 57 -12.48 -19.09 2.14
CA ALA A 57 -11.84 -19.81 3.24
C ALA A 57 -12.39 -19.42 4.61
N LEU A 58 -12.84 -18.17 4.78
CA LEU A 58 -13.40 -17.67 6.05
C LEU A 58 -14.85 -18.11 6.27
N GLY A 59 -15.54 -18.63 5.25
CA GLY A 59 -16.94 -19.02 5.30
C GLY A 59 -17.92 -17.84 5.25
N PRO A 60 -19.22 -18.10 5.02
CA PRO A 60 -20.27 -17.10 5.11
C PRO A 60 -20.53 -16.62 6.54
#